data_AF-A0A0F9C7H4-F1
#
_entry.id   AF-A0A0F9C7H4-F1
#
_cell.length_a   1.000
_cell.length_b   1.000
_cell.length_c   1.000
_cell.angle_alpha   90.00
_cell.angle_beta   90.00
_cell.angle_gamma   90.00
#
_symmetry.space_group_name_H-M   'P 1'
#
loop_
_entity.id
_entity.type
_entity.pdbx_description
1 polymer ?
#
loop_
_entity_poly.entity_id
_entity_poly.type
_entity_poly.pdbx_seq_one_letter_code
_entity_poly.pdbx_strand_id
1 'polypeptide(L)'
;MAETKVTIADQIDVVVEAREKAQEMANKKKAMYDEFISQHTDFFGDVVVAAAACSEAEDALREMAVAIYKKTDDKKVAPGVGIRVVTKLEYDPNVALDWGIAHHGIALKLDAKAFETVVKATPNIVDFVTITDKATATIATELAKVE
;
A
#
# COMPACT_ATOMS: atom_id res chain seq x y z
N MET A 1 -17.99 -65.18 16.44
CA MET A 1 -17.19 -64.00 16.85
C MET A 1 -18.21 -62.91 17.17
N ALA A 2 -18.38 -62.56 18.45
CA ALA A 2 -19.46 -61.68 18.89
C ALA A 2 -19.07 -60.22 18.68
N GLU A 3 -19.84 -59.49 17.87
CA GLU A 3 -19.74 -58.04 17.71
C GLU A 3 -20.08 -57.36 19.05
N THR A 4 -19.08 -56.71 19.65
CA THR A 4 -19.28 -55.91 20.85
C THR A 4 -20.08 -54.66 20.45
N LYS A 5 -21.38 -54.64 20.74
CA LYS A 5 -22.22 -53.46 20.53
C LYS A 5 -21.78 -52.37 21.51
N VAL A 6 -20.99 -51.41 21.03
CA VAL A 6 -20.68 -50.17 21.75
C VAL A 6 -22.01 -49.52 22.15
N THR A 7 -22.19 -49.28 23.44
CA THR A 7 -23.42 -48.67 23.95
C THR A 7 -23.32 -47.14 23.87
N ILE A 8 -24.46 -46.46 23.91
CA ILE A 8 -24.50 -44.99 23.95
C ILE A 8 -23.73 -44.46 25.18
N ALA A 9 -23.76 -45.19 26.30
CA ALA A 9 -23.02 -44.83 27.50
C ALA A 9 -21.50 -44.86 27.26
N ASP A 10 -20.97 -45.92 26.65
CA ASP A 10 -19.55 -46.02 26.29
C ASP A 10 -19.11 -44.87 25.38
N GLN A 11 -19.97 -44.47 24.44
CA GLN A 11 -19.68 -43.37 23.54
C GLN A 11 -19.74 -41.99 24.23
N ILE A 12 -20.57 -41.83 25.26
CA ILE A 12 -20.61 -40.60 26.08
C ILE A 12 -19.28 -40.43 26.83
N ASP A 13 -18.75 -41.50 27.44
CA ASP A 13 -17.48 -41.44 28.16
C ASP A 13 -16.32 -41.07 27.22
N VAL A 14 -16.28 -41.65 26.02
CA VAL A 14 -15.31 -41.28 24.98
C VAL A 14 -15.42 -39.80 24.60
N VAL A 15 -16.63 -39.26 24.51
CA VAL A 15 -16.84 -37.83 24.19
C VAL A 15 -16.41 -36.94 25.35
N VAL A 16 -16.62 -37.35 26.60
CA VAL A 16 -16.17 -36.61 27.79
C VAL A 16 -14.64 -36.53 27.79
N GLU A 17 -13.95 -37.66 27.66
CA GLU A 17 -12.47 -37.69 27.60
C GLU A 17 -11.92 -36.87 26.42
N ALA A 18 -12.56 -36.96 25.25
CA ALA A 18 -12.15 -36.20 24.08
C ALA A 18 -12.32 -34.69 24.29
N ARG A 19 -13.39 -34.26 24.98
CA ARG A 19 -13.61 -32.85 25.32
C ARG A 19 -12.61 -32.34 26.34
N GLU A 20 -12.29 -33.13 27.36
CA GLU A 20 -11.28 -32.77 28.36
C GLU A 20 -9.91 -32.61 27.71
N LYS A 21 -9.49 -33.57 26.88
CA LYS A 21 -8.24 -33.46 26.11
C LYS A 21 -8.23 -32.26 25.16
N ALA A 22 -9.34 -32.01 24.46
CA ALA A 22 -9.46 -30.85 23.58
C ALA A 22 -9.31 -29.53 24.36
N GLN A 23 -9.94 -29.44 25.53
CA GLN A 23 -9.84 -28.26 26.38
C GLN A 23 -8.44 -28.08 26.95
N GLU A 24 -7.77 -29.16 27.38
CA GLU A 24 -6.39 -29.14 27.86
C GLU A 24 -5.45 -28.63 26.78
N MET A 25 -5.56 -29.15 25.55
CA MET A 25 -4.74 -28.74 24.43
C MET A 25 -5.01 -27.29 24.00
N ALA A 26 -6.27 -26.85 24.05
CA ALA A 26 -6.62 -25.45 23.82
C ALA A 26 -5.98 -24.51 24.86
N ASN A 27 -6.00 -24.91 26.13
CA ASN A 27 -5.36 -24.15 27.22
C ASN A 27 -3.84 -24.10 27.05
N LYS A 28 -3.19 -25.22 26.69
CA LYS A 28 -1.75 -25.28 26.40
C LYS A 28 -1.36 -24.38 25.24
N LYS A 29 -2.13 -24.43 24.14
CA LYS A 29 -1.91 -23.56 22.97
C LYS A 29 -1.97 -22.09 23.38
N LYS A 30 -3.00 -21.71 24.17
CA LYS A 30 -3.15 -20.34 24.65
C LYS A 30 -1.95 -19.92 25.51
N ALA A 31 -1.55 -20.75 26.47
CA ALA A 31 -0.40 -20.45 27.33
C ALA A 31 0.91 -20.27 26.53
N MET A 32 1.18 -21.16 25.56
CA MET A 32 2.35 -21.04 24.69
C MET A 32 2.31 -19.77 23.83
N TYR A 33 1.13 -19.38 23.35
CA TYR A 33 0.97 -18.15 22.57
C TYR A 33 1.18 -16.90 23.43
N ASP A 34 0.60 -16.88 24.64
CA ASP A 34 0.74 -15.76 25.58
C ASP A 34 2.20 -15.62 26.03
N GLU A 35 2.90 -16.72 26.28
CA GLU A 35 4.34 -16.74 26.59
C GLU A 35 5.18 -16.24 25.41
N PHE A 36 4.91 -16.71 24.18
CA PHE A 36 5.60 -16.24 22.98
C PHE A 36 5.43 -14.73 22.79
N ILE A 37 4.21 -14.21 22.92
CA ILE A 37 3.98 -12.77 22.86
C ILE A 37 4.77 -12.07 23.95
N SER A 38 4.68 -12.52 25.20
CA SER A 38 5.37 -11.87 26.32
C SER A 38 6.90 -11.84 26.12
N GLN A 39 7.49 -12.88 25.55
CA GLN A 39 8.93 -12.96 25.30
C GLN A 39 9.38 -12.11 24.10
N HIS A 40 8.50 -11.87 23.13
CA HIS A 40 8.87 -11.21 21.87
C HIS A 40 8.24 -9.82 21.69
N THR A 41 7.47 -9.34 22.66
CA THR A 41 6.81 -8.02 22.59
C THR A 41 7.83 -6.91 22.33
N ASP A 42 8.95 -6.92 23.04
CA ASP A 42 10.01 -5.92 22.87
C ASP A 42 10.61 -5.97 21.47
N PHE A 43 10.87 -7.17 20.94
CA PHE A 43 11.38 -7.33 19.57
C PHE A 43 10.40 -6.77 18.53
N PHE A 44 9.10 -7.03 18.67
CA PHE A 44 8.11 -6.44 17.76
C PHE A 44 8.06 -4.91 17.91
N GLY A 45 8.24 -4.39 19.12
CA GLY A 45 8.41 -2.96 19.38
C GLY A 45 9.61 -2.38 18.64
N ASP A 46 10.78 -3.02 18.77
CA ASP A 46 12.03 -2.60 18.13
C ASP A 46 11.90 -2.60 16.60
N VAL A 47 11.22 -3.59 16.02
CA VAL A 47 10.96 -3.64 14.57
C VAL A 47 10.13 -2.43 14.12
N VAL A 48 9.09 -2.06 14.87
CA VAL A 48 8.26 -0.89 14.57
C VAL A 48 9.07 0.39 14.68
N VAL A 49 9.88 0.54 15.74
CA VAL A 49 10.74 1.71 15.94
C VAL A 49 11.78 1.83 14.84
N ALA A 50 12.46 0.74 14.47
CA ALA A 50 13.44 0.73 13.39
C ALA A 50 12.81 1.06 12.02
N ALA A 51 11.62 0.52 11.75
CA ALA A 51 10.87 0.84 10.53
C ALA A 51 10.46 2.33 10.48
N ALA A 52 10.02 2.89 11.61
CA ALA A 52 9.69 4.31 11.71
C ALA A 52 10.93 5.20 11.46
N ALA A 53 12.05 4.90 12.10
CA ALA A 53 13.30 5.63 11.91
C ALA A 53 13.79 5.57 10.45
N CYS A 54 13.66 4.41 9.79
CA CYS A 54 13.96 4.27 8.36
C CYS A 54 13.05 5.15 7.50
N SER A 55 11.74 5.13 7.77
CA SER A 55 10.77 5.95 7.03
C SER A 55 11.06 7.45 7.18
N GLU A 56 11.35 7.91 8.40
CA GLU A 56 11.70 9.31 8.67
C GLU A 56 12.98 9.74 7.92
N ALA A 57 14.00 8.88 7.92
CA ALA A 57 15.24 9.15 7.18
C ALA A 57 15.01 9.20 5.67
N GLU A 58 14.18 8.30 5.13
CA GLU A 58 13.81 8.33 3.72
C GLU A 58 12.99 9.58 3.35
N ASP A 59 12.06 10.01 4.20
CA ASP A 59 11.27 11.22 3.97
C ASP A 59 12.16 12.47 3.92
N ALA A 60 13.10 12.58 4.86
CA ALA A 60 14.11 13.64 4.82
C ALA A 60 14.93 13.59 3.53
N LEU A 61 15.33 12.40 3.07
CA LEU A 61 16.04 12.23 1.80
C LEU A 61 15.18 12.64 0.59
N ARG A 62 13.87 12.31 0.59
CA ARG A 62 12.94 12.71 -0.47
C ARG A 62 12.81 14.23 -0.55
N GLU A 63 12.68 14.91 0.58
CA GLU A 63 12.61 16.37 0.63
C GLU A 63 13.87 17.02 0.11
N MET A 64 15.05 16.54 0.55
CA MET A 64 16.34 17.00 0.05
C MET A 64 16.49 16.78 -1.46
N ALA A 65 16.09 15.61 -1.96
CA ALA A 65 16.18 15.29 -3.38
C ALA A 65 15.30 16.20 -4.24
N VAL A 66 14.06 16.47 -3.81
CA VAL A 66 13.16 17.42 -4.49
C VAL A 66 13.73 18.84 -4.43
N ALA A 67 14.33 19.25 -3.31
CA ALA A 67 14.96 20.56 -3.19
C ALA A 67 16.18 20.72 -4.12
N ILE A 68 17.00 19.68 -4.28
CA ILE A 68 18.13 19.67 -5.22
C ILE A 68 17.62 19.69 -6.66
N TYR A 69 16.59 18.91 -6.98
CA TYR A 69 15.95 18.92 -8.30
C TYR A 69 15.47 20.32 -8.69
N LYS A 70 14.78 21.02 -7.78
CA LYS A 70 14.33 22.41 -8.02
C LYS A 70 15.48 23.38 -8.34
N LYS A 71 16.70 23.09 -7.91
CA LYS A 71 17.89 23.94 -8.16
C LYS A 71 18.68 23.53 -9.40
N THR A 72 18.74 22.24 -9.69
CA THR A 72 19.65 21.66 -10.70
C THR A 72 18.92 21.19 -11.96
N ASP A 73 17.61 20.96 -11.87
CA ASP A 73 16.78 20.26 -12.86
C ASP A 73 17.30 18.85 -13.24
N ASP A 74 18.22 18.28 -12.45
CA ASP A 74 18.74 16.93 -12.67
C ASP A 74 17.83 15.90 -11.99
N LYS A 75 17.31 14.97 -12.80
CA LYS A 75 16.44 13.88 -12.34
C LYS A 75 17.21 12.75 -11.67
N LYS A 76 18.54 12.73 -11.75
CA LYS A 76 19.44 11.77 -11.08
C LYS A 76 20.23 12.49 -10.00
N VAL A 77 19.56 12.76 -8.87
CA VAL A 77 20.14 13.55 -7.78
C VAL A 77 21.32 12.84 -7.12
N ALA A 78 21.24 11.53 -6.94
CA ALA A 78 22.32 10.71 -6.36
C ALA A 78 22.20 9.25 -6.83
N PRO A 79 23.25 8.41 -6.62
CA PRO A 79 23.14 6.96 -6.84
C PRO A 79 21.97 6.37 -6.04
N GLY A 80 21.04 5.71 -6.73
CA GLY A 80 19.84 5.14 -6.11
C GLY A 80 18.74 6.16 -5.76
N VAL A 81 18.91 7.45 -6.03
CA VAL A 81 17.89 8.50 -5.80
C VAL A 81 17.56 9.20 -7.12
N GLY A 82 16.36 8.92 -7.63
CA GLY A 82 15.80 9.54 -8.83
C GLY A 82 14.65 10.49 -8.53
N ILE A 83 14.30 11.32 -9.50
CA ILE A 83 13.10 12.17 -9.46
C ILE A 83 12.15 11.74 -10.56
N ARG A 84 10.92 11.45 -10.17
CA ARG A 84 9.80 11.22 -11.08
C ARG A 84 8.92 12.46 -11.09
N VAL A 85 8.83 13.11 -12.25
CA VAL A 85 7.88 14.20 -12.46
C VAL A 85 6.61 13.59 -13.04
N VAL A 86 5.49 13.79 -12.36
CA VAL A 86 4.17 13.36 -12.83
C VAL A 86 3.34 14.61 -13.12
N THR A 87 2.93 14.74 -14.37
CA THR A 87 2.00 15.77 -14.80
C THR A 87 0.58 15.36 -14.40
N LYS A 88 -0.03 16.12 -13.50
CA LYS A 88 -1.41 15.95 -13.06
C LYS A 88 -2.30 16.97 -13.77
N LEU A 89 -3.44 16.49 -14.26
CA LEU A 89 -4.49 17.31 -14.83
C LEU A 89 -5.61 17.44 -13.79
N GLU A 90 -5.95 18.67 -13.43
CA GLU A 90 -7.07 18.97 -12.54
C GLU A 90 -8.18 19.66 -13.34
N TYR A 91 -9.36 19.06 -13.36
CA TYR A 91 -10.52 19.54 -14.11
C TYR A 91 -11.83 19.01 -13.51
N ASP A 92 -12.93 19.73 -13.75
CA ASP A 92 -14.28 19.25 -13.44
C ASP A 92 -14.74 18.27 -14.54
N PRO A 93 -15.05 17.00 -14.21
CA PRO A 93 -15.51 16.02 -15.18
C PRO A 93 -16.78 16.42 -15.95
N ASN A 94 -17.67 17.21 -15.34
CA ASN A 94 -18.90 17.67 -16.00
C ASN A 94 -18.58 18.73 -17.06
N VAL A 95 -17.71 19.69 -16.72
CA VAL A 95 -17.26 20.72 -17.67
C VAL A 95 -16.48 20.08 -18.83
N ALA A 96 -15.65 19.06 -18.53
CA ALA A 96 -14.95 18.30 -19.56
C ALA A 96 -15.90 17.52 -20.49
N LEU A 97 -16.99 16.97 -19.94
CA LEU A 97 -18.04 16.32 -20.73
C LEU A 97 -18.78 17.33 -21.63
N ASP A 98 -19.18 18.47 -21.09
CA ASP A 98 -19.87 19.53 -21.84
C ASP A 98 -19.00 20.04 -23.01
N TRP A 99 -17.70 20.22 -22.77
CA TRP A 99 -16.74 20.55 -23.82
C TRP A 99 -16.68 19.47 -24.91
N GLY A 100 -16.66 18.20 -24.51
CA GLY A 100 -16.63 17.06 -25.43
C GLY A 100 -17.90 16.93 -26.27
N ILE A 101 -19.08 17.17 -25.68
CA ILE A 101 -20.37 17.23 -26.39
C ILE A 101 -20.34 18.38 -27.42
N ALA A 102 -19.86 19.56 -27.02
CA ALA A 102 -19.84 20.74 -27.89
C ALA A 102 -18.88 20.60 -29.08
N HIS A 103 -17.70 19.99 -28.90
CA HIS A 103 -16.67 19.91 -29.94
C HIS A 103 -16.75 18.66 -30.83
N HIS A 104 -17.22 17.54 -30.29
CA HIS A 104 -17.30 16.27 -31.04
C HIS A 104 -18.72 15.86 -31.39
N GLY A 105 -19.75 16.56 -30.89
CA GLY A 105 -21.15 16.39 -31.27
C GLY A 105 -21.83 15.09 -30.80
N ILE A 106 -21.07 14.12 -30.26
CA ILE A 106 -21.57 12.83 -29.77
C ILE A 106 -20.71 12.38 -28.58
N ALA A 107 -21.14 12.67 -27.35
CA ALA A 107 -20.53 12.11 -26.14
C ALA A 107 -21.60 11.79 -25.10
N LEU A 108 -21.82 10.50 -24.83
CA LEU A 108 -22.72 10.02 -23.75
C LEU A 108 -22.01 9.99 -22.39
N LYS A 109 -20.67 9.92 -22.40
CA LYS A 109 -19.81 9.92 -21.23
C LYS A 109 -18.42 10.43 -21.62
N LEU A 110 -17.69 10.99 -20.66
CA LEU A 110 -16.32 11.45 -20.88
C LEU A 110 -15.38 10.24 -20.89
N ASP A 111 -14.64 10.04 -21.98
CA ASP A 111 -13.46 9.19 -21.98
C ASP A 111 -12.27 10.00 -21.42
N ALA A 112 -12.06 9.88 -20.11
CA ALA A 112 -11.01 10.64 -19.41
C ALA A 112 -9.62 10.39 -20.00
N LYS A 113 -9.31 9.16 -20.42
CA LYS A 113 -7.98 8.83 -20.94
C LYS A 113 -7.74 9.48 -22.30
N ALA A 114 -8.73 9.46 -23.18
CA ALA A 114 -8.66 10.12 -24.47
C ALA A 114 -8.58 11.65 -24.30
N PHE A 115 -9.43 12.23 -23.43
CA PHE A 115 -9.42 13.66 -23.12
C PHE A 115 -8.07 14.12 -22.56
N GLU A 116 -7.56 13.45 -21.52
CA GLU A 116 -6.26 13.80 -20.93
C GLU A 116 -5.11 13.70 -21.96
N THR A 117 -5.18 12.72 -22.87
CA THR A 117 -4.18 12.56 -23.94
C THR A 117 -4.20 13.76 -24.89
N VAL A 118 -5.39 14.24 -25.27
CA VAL A 118 -5.56 15.42 -26.12
C VAL A 118 -5.07 16.69 -25.42
N VAL A 119 -5.44 16.88 -24.16
CA VAL A 119 -5.03 18.07 -23.38
C VAL A 119 -3.51 18.08 -23.14
N LYS A 120 -2.88 16.92 -22.94
CA LYS A 120 -1.41 16.80 -22.84
C LYS A 120 -0.71 17.11 -24.16
N ALA A 121 -1.29 16.71 -25.29
CA ALA A 121 -0.71 16.94 -26.61
C ALA A 121 -0.86 18.40 -27.09
N THR A 122 -1.98 19.05 -26.72
CA THR A 122 -2.28 20.43 -27.08
C THR A 122 -2.64 21.24 -25.82
N PRO A 123 -1.64 21.69 -25.06
CA PRO A 123 -1.87 22.59 -23.94
C PRO A 123 -2.59 23.86 -24.44
N ASN A 124 -3.61 24.34 -23.71
CA ASN A 124 -4.48 25.47 -24.06
C ASN A 124 -5.66 25.19 -25.01
N ILE A 125 -5.95 23.92 -25.32
CA ILE A 125 -7.21 23.60 -26.02
C ILE A 125 -8.46 23.79 -25.13
N VAL A 126 -8.25 23.83 -23.82
CA VAL A 126 -9.28 23.96 -22.78
C VAL A 126 -8.79 24.87 -21.67
N ASP A 127 -9.57 25.91 -21.36
CA ASP A 127 -9.20 26.91 -20.36
C ASP A 127 -9.51 26.47 -18.92
N PHE A 128 -10.34 25.44 -18.75
CA PHE A 128 -10.79 24.95 -17.45
C PHE A 128 -9.91 23.83 -16.86
N VAL A 129 -8.85 23.41 -17.56
CA VAL A 129 -7.94 22.36 -17.08
C VAL A 129 -6.66 22.99 -16.56
N THR A 130 -6.33 22.69 -15.30
CA THR A 130 -5.07 23.11 -14.70
C THR A 130 -4.06 21.97 -14.81
N ILE A 131 -2.94 22.22 -15.49
CA ILE A 131 -1.81 21.28 -15.61
C ILE A 131 -0.80 21.61 -14.51
N THR A 132 -0.51 20.64 -13.63
CA THR A 132 0.52 20.80 -12.59
C THR A 132 1.53 19.66 -12.66
N ASP A 133 2.82 20.02 -12.64
CA ASP A 133 3.90 19.04 -12.55
C ASP A 133 4.27 18.82 -11.08
N LYS A 134 4.08 17.59 -10.60
CA LYS A 134 4.49 17.18 -9.26
C LYS A 134 5.74 16.32 -9.35
N ALA A 135 6.86 16.88 -8.89
CA ALA A 135 8.11 16.14 -8.70
C ALA A 135 8.04 15.32 -7.40
N THR A 136 8.30 14.02 -7.50
CA THR A 136 8.37 13.09 -6.38
C THR A 136 9.70 12.35 -6.45
N ALA A 137 10.41 12.28 -5.32
CA ALA A 137 11.64 11.50 -5.22
C ALA A 137 11.34 9.99 -5.12
N THR A 138 12.12 9.20 -5.84
CA THR A 138 12.08 7.74 -5.86
C THR A 138 13.42 7.23 -5.36
N ILE A 139 13.39 6.43 -4.30
CA ILE A 139 14.56 5.85 -3.65
C ILE A 139 14.58 4.36 -4.01
N ALA A 140 15.74 3.85 -4.43
CA ALA A 140 15.92 2.44 -4.72
C ALA A 140 15.78 1.59 -3.44
N THR A 141 15.17 0.41 -3.54
CA THR A 141 15.04 -0.53 -2.42
C THR A 141 16.39 -0.99 -1.87
N GLU A 142 17.39 -1.11 -2.75
CA GLU A 142 18.76 -1.37 -2.37
C GLU A 142 19.59 -0.10 -2.58
N LEU A 143 20.12 0.42 -1.48
CA LEU A 143 21.06 1.56 -1.49
C LEU A 143 22.44 1.06 -1.06
N ALA A 144 23.46 1.42 -1.83
CA ALA A 144 24.84 1.27 -1.41
C ALA A 144 25.23 2.45 -0.51
N LYS A 145 26.06 2.18 0.51
CA LYS A 145 26.70 3.25 1.28
C LYS A 145 27.62 4.04 0.35
N VAL A 146 27.52 5.36 0.42
CA VAL A 146 28.44 6.27 -0.26
C VAL A 146 29.57 6.54 0.73
N GLU A 147 30.79 6.14 0.38
CA GLU A 147 32.01 6.40 1.17
C GLU A 147 32.44 7.86 1.12
#